data_AF-A0A3N2CQ95-F1
#
_entry.id   AF-A0A3N2CQ95-F1
#
_cell.length_a   1.000
_cell.length_b   1.000
_cell.length_c   1.000
_cell.angle_alpha   90.00
_cell.angle_beta   90.00
_cell.angle_gamma   90.00
#
_symmetry.space_group_name_H-M   'P 1'
#
loop_
_entity.id
_entity.type
_entity.pdbx_description
1 polymer ?
#
loop_
_entity_poly.entity_id
_entity_poly.type
_entity_poly.pdbx_seq_one_letter_code
_entity_poly.pdbx_strand_id
1 'polypeptide(L)'
;MRRTSLIRLAVVPVVSLVVLTGCGSSEEGSSSGGSSSGSSSSAEDSGSGESAEAAEPLTKGDFGDRIYAAFKDAGTLKFEITQTGTASSTGSGEADISGEQVASKVTQEVQGAGSVEAIVLDGLFYLKSAQISGEKWLKVDPEAKDGLGALVGSLGGNSDPAKLLQVMNQASEVTDEGTEEVGGVETTKYHVVLPREAFAETLGDNPQITQMLPETVEFDMWVDGEDLVRKQASELTVGGQKTASTILYSGFGDPVEIEAPPASQTTTKAPGLGG
;
A
#
# COMPACT_ATOMS: atom_id res chain seq x y z
N MET A 1 4.69 20.40 56.79
CA MET A 1 5.02 19.02 56.35
C MET A 1 3.76 18.18 56.29
N ARG A 2 3.24 17.92 55.08
CA ARG A 2 2.33 16.79 54.80
C ARG A 2 2.66 16.30 53.39
N ARG A 3 3.07 15.04 53.29
CA ARG A 3 3.40 14.32 52.06
C ARG A 3 2.10 13.76 51.49
N THR A 4 1.87 13.89 50.19
CA THR A 4 0.87 13.11 49.46
C THR A 4 1.40 12.82 48.06
N SER A 5 1.48 11.52 47.74
CA SER A 5 2.13 10.93 46.57
C SER A 5 1.41 11.22 45.25
N LEU A 6 2.19 11.39 44.18
CA LEU A 6 1.76 11.41 42.80
C LEU A 6 1.43 9.99 42.33
N ILE A 7 0.20 9.74 41.88
CA ILE A 7 -0.20 8.52 41.19
C ILE A 7 -0.12 8.81 39.69
N ARG A 8 0.83 8.18 38.99
CA ARG A 8 0.91 8.16 37.53
C ARG A 8 -0.08 7.11 37.02
N LEU A 9 -1.09 7.55 36.25
CA LEU A 9 -2.02 6.66 35.57
C LEU A 9 -1.50 6.40 34.16
N ALA A 10 -1.03 5.18 33.89
CA ALA A 10 -0.70 4.72 32.55
C ALA A 10 -1.99 4.22 31.88
N VAL A 11 -2.32 4.78 30.71
CA VAL A 11 -3.43 4.32 29.87
C VAL A 11 -2.85 3.41 28.80
N VAL A 12 -3.22 2.14 28.83
CA VAL A 12 -2.87 1.12 27.83
C VAL A 12 -4.12 0.89 26.97
N PRO A 13 -4.09 1.11 25.64
CA PRO A 13 -5.23 0.80 24.79
C PRO A 13 -5.35 -0.73 24.62
N VAL A 14 -6.56 -1.21 24.85
CA VAL A 14 -6.96 -2.62 24.93
C VAL A 14 -7.14 -3.19 23.51
N VAL A 15 -6.34 -4.20 23.15
CA VAL A 15 -6.54 -5.05 21.98
C VAL A 15 -7.49 -6.18 22.36
N SER A 16 -8.65 -6.26 21.72
CA SER A 16 -9.65 -7.30 21.97
C SER A 16 -9.32 -8.59 21.21
N LEU A 17 -8.89 -9.62 21.94
CA LEU A 17 -8.90 -11.02 21.52
C LEU A 17 -10.33 -11.57 21.50
N VAL A 18 -10.68 -12.33 20.45
CA VAL A 18 -11.61 -13.47 20.56
C VAL A 18 -10.92 -14.69 19.96
N VAL A 19 -10.74 -15.69 20.82
CA VAL A 19 -10.24 -17.04 20.54
C VAL A 19 -11.45 -17.98 20.59
N LEU A 20 -11.47 -19.04 19.78
CA LEU A 20 -11.63 -20.45 20.21
C LEU A 20 -11.92 -21.40 19.03
N THR A 21 -10.93 -22.29 18.78
CA THR A 21 -11.03 -23.77 18.58
C THR A 21 -12.01 -24.34 17.55
N GLY A 22 -11.69 -25.32 16.71
CA GLY A 22 -10.55 -26.25 16.66
C GLY A 22 -10.88 -27.47 15.76
N CYS A 23 -9.88 -28.34 15.56
CA CYS A 23 -9.84 -29.64 14.88
C CYS A 23 -10.20 -29.67 13.38
N GLY A 24 -9.41 -30.23 12.46
CA GLY A 24 -8.36 -31.26 12.58
C GLY A 24 -8.87 -32.63 12.12
N SER A 25 -8.50 -33.07 10.92
CA SER A 25 -8.33 -34.50 10.58
C SER A 25 -7.56 -34.68 9.27
N SER A 26 -6.67 -35.66 9.31
CA SER A 26 -5.63 -36.02 8.34
C SER A 26 -6.07 -37.16 7.41
N GLU A 27 -5.35 -37.28 6.29
CA GLU A 27 -4.90 -38.53 5.60
C GLU A 27 -5.93 -39.55 5.07
N GLU A 28 -5.89 -39.87 3.76
CA GLU A 28 -5.09 -40.97 3.18
C GLU A 28 -5.51 -41.30 1.71
N GLY A 29 -4.51 -41.39 0.82
CA GLY A 29 -4.23 -42.58 0.00
C GLY A 29 -5.26 -43.20 -0.97
N SER A 30 -4.99 -42.98 -2.26
CA SER A 30 -4.69 -44.01 -3.28
C SER A 30 -5.75 -44.57 -4.27
N SER A 31 -5.22 -44.70 -5.51
CA SER A 31 -5.64 -45.50 -6.69
C SER A 31 -6.76 -44.92 -7.56
N SER A 32 -6.75 -44.96 -8.89
CA SER A 32 -6.00 -45.69 -9.93
C SER A 32 -6.15 -44.87 -11.25
N GLY A 33 -5.17 -44.79 -12.14
CA GLY A 33 -4.97 -45.75 -13.24
C GLY A 33 -5.64 -45.29 -14.55
N GLY A 34 -4.87 -44.99 -15.60
CA GLY A 34 -5.41 -44.79 -16.95
C GLY A 34 -4.52 -44.01 -17.92
N SER A 35 -3.64 -44.71 -18.64
CA SER A 35 -2.87 -44.20 -19.77
C SER A 35 -3.76 -43.89 -20.99
N SER A 36 -3.44 -42.84 -21.75
CA SER A 36 -3.42 -42.92 -23.21
C SER A 36 -2.59 -41.79 -23.83
N SER A 37 -1.92 -42.15 -24.91
CA SER A 37 -0.89 -41.42 -25.63
C SER A 37 -1.47 -40.76 -26.88
N GLY A 38 -0.90 -39.62 -27.26
CA GLY A 38 -0.66 -39.26 -28.67
C GLY A 38 -1.70 -38.36 -29.35
N SER A 39 -1.34 -37.11 -29.62
CA SER A 39 -0.84 -36.72 -30.96
C SER A 39 -0.71 -35.21 -31.10
N SER A 40 0.39 -34.84 -31.73
CA SER A 40 0.80 -33.51 -32.16
C SER A 40 -0.20 -32.83 -33.10
N SER A 41 -0.22 -31.50 -33.07
CA SER A 41 -0.16 -30.70 -34.29
C SER A 41 0.40 -29.32 -33.96
N SER A 42 1.51 -28.99 -34.62
CA SER A 42 2.04 -27.64 -34.77
C SER A 42 0.98 -26.72 -35.37
N ALA A 43 0.92 -25.50 -34.85
CA ALA A 43 0.69 -24.33 -35.69
C ALA A 43 1.83 -23.36 -35.36
N GLU A 44 2.75 -23.25 -36.31
CA GLU A 44 3.70 -22.15 -36.38
C GLU A 44 2.90 -20.90 -36.73
N ASP A 45 2.85 -19.93 -35.80
CA ASP A 45 2.53 -18.55 -36.14
C ASP A 45 3.82 -17.75 -35.95
N SER A 46 4.52 -17.54 -37.06
CA SER A 46 5.62 -16.59 -37.16
C SER A 46 5.04 -15.19 -37.19
N GLY A 47 4.59 -14.71 -36.04
CA GLY A 47 4.51 -13.28 -35.76
C GLY A 47 5.93 -12.78 -35.57
N SER A 48 6.48 -12.13 -36.61
CA SER A 48 7.63 -11.24 -36.47
C SER A 48 7.20 -10.09 -35.56
N GLY A 49 7.23 -10.32 -34.25
CA GLY A 49 7.20 -9.24 -33.28
C GLY A 49 8.43 -8.41 -33.55
N GLU A 50 8.23 -7.13 -33.83
CA GLU A 50 9.22 -6.12 -33.52
C GLU A 50 9.84 -6.55 -32.19
N SER A 51 11.13 -6.91 -32.22
CA SER A 51 11.86 -7.12 -30.99
C SER A 51 11.81 -5.76 -30.32
N ALA A 52 10.85 -5.58 -29.40
CA ALA A 52 10.98 -4.57 -28.36
C ALA A 52 12.40 -4.76 -27.85
N GLU A 53 13.23 -3.72 -27.96
CA GLU A 53 14.50 -3.73 -27.26
C GLU A 53 14.14 -4.10 -25.84
N ALA A 54 14.58 -5.28 -25.38
CA ALA A 54 14.33 -5.73 -24.03
C ALA A 54 14.83 -4.61 -23.14
N ALA A 55 13.92 -3.97 -22.41
CA ALA A 55 14.27 -2.88 -21.52
C ALA A 55 15.42 -3.37 -20.63
N GLU A 56 16.47 -2.56 -20.48
CA GLU A 56 17.61 -2.96 -19.66
C GLU A 56 17.09 -3.28 -18.25
N PRO A 57 17.45 -4.45 -17.68
CA PRO A 57 16.89 -4.89 -16.41
C PRO A 57 17.22 -3.87 -15.32
N LEU A 58 16.25 -3.59 -14.46
CA LEU A 58 16.45 -2.68 -13.34
C LEU A 58 17.47 -3.26 -12.37
N THR A 59 18.33 -2.39 -11.85
CA THR A 59 19.36 -2.73 -10.87
C THR A 59 19.07 -2.01 -9.57
N LYS A 60 19.67 -2.47 -8.47
CA LYS A 60 19.61 -1.74 -7.19
C LYS A 60 19.99 -0.25 -7.31
N GLY A 61 20.89 0.12 -8.24
CA GLY A 61 21.40 1.48 -8.35
C GLY A 61 20.46 2.48 -9.03
N ASP A 62 19.48 1.99 -9.80
CA ASP A 62 18.57 2.81 -10.62
C ASP A 62 17.09 2.42 -10.45
N PHE A 63 16.77 1.36 -9.71
CA PHE A 63 15.42 0.83 -9.53
C PHE A 63 14.41 1.90 -9.10
N GLY A 64 14.68 2.60 -7.99
CA GLY A 64 13.75 3.62 -7.48
C GLY A 64 13.65 4.84 -8.37
N ASP A 65 14.79 5.30 -8.93
CA ASP A 65 14.83 6.48 -9.81
C ASP A 65 14.08 6.25 -11.13
N ARG A 66 14.23 5.08 -11.76
CA ARG A 66 13.53 4.72 -13.00
C ARG A 66 12.03 4.57 -12.80
N ILE A 67 11.61 3.85 -11.76
CA ILE A 67 10.19 3.74 -11.40
C ILE A 67 9.59 5.12 -11.09
N TYR A 68 10.29 5.94 -10.33
CA TYR A 68 9.84 7.30 -10.03
C TYR A 68 9.67 8.13 -11.30
N ALA A 69 10.64 8.09 -12.20
CA ALA A 69 10.59 8.81 -13.46
C ALA A 69 9.40 8.34 -14.32
N ALA A 70 9.18 7.03 -14.45
CA ALA A 70 8.07 6.45 -15.20
C ALA A 70 6.70 6.86 -14.64
N PHE A 71 6.54 6.81 -13.30
CA PHE A 71 5.32 7.27 -12.64
C PHE A 71 5.09 8.77 -12.85
N LYS A 72 6.14 9.60 -12.73
CA LYS A 72 6.04 11.05 -12.99
C LYS A 72 5.72 11.38 -14.45
N ASP A 73 6.24 10.61 -15.40
CA ASP A 73 5.96 10.77 -16.83
C ASP A 73 4.50 10.38 -17.15
N ALA A 74 4.03 9.26 -16.59
CA ALA A 74 2.62 8.85 -16.70
C ALA A 74 1.67 9.88 -16.09
N GLY A 75 2.07 10.53 -14.98
CA GLY A 75 1.36 11.64 -14.36
C GLY A 75 0.12 11.22 -13.57
N THR A 76 -0.71 10.32 -14.07
CA THR A 76 -1.90 9.79 -13.40
C THR A 76 -1.91 8.27 -13.42
N LEU A 77 -2.61 7.66 -12.45
CA LEU A 77 -2.81 6.21 -12.40
C LEU A 77 -4.06 5.83 -11.60
N LYS A 78 -4.50 4.59 -11.81
CA LYS A 78 -5.52 3.90 -11.01
C LYS A 78 -4.90 2.72 -10.30
N PHE A 79 -5.48 2.33 -9.18
CA PHE A 79 -5.02 1.18 -8.43
C PHE A 79 -6.14 0.44 -7.71
N GLU A 80 -5.91 -0.85 -7.51
CA GLU A 80 -6.75 -1.73 -6.70
C GLU A 80 -5.92 -2.30 -5.55
N ILE A 81 -6.47 -2.27 -4.34
CA ILE A 81 -5.80 -2.73 -3.11
C ILE A 81 -6.54 -3.96 -2.61
N THR A 82 -5.80 -5.00 -2.29
CA THR A 82 -6.29 -6.16 -1.54
C THR A 82 -5.38 -6.37 -0.34
N GLN A 83 -5.96 -6.36 0.84
CA GLN A 83 -5.27 -6.63 2.09
C GLN A 83 -5.92 -7.83 2.78
N THR A 84 -5.12 -8.77 3.27
CA THR A 84 -5.59 -9.93 4.03
C THR A 84 -4.88 -10.02 5.37
N GLY A 85 -5.58 -10.51 6.40
CA GLY A 85 -5.11 -10.59 7.78
C GLY A 85 -6.14 -10.10 8.79
N THR A 86 -5.67 -9.54 9.91
CA THR A 86 -6.55 -9.09 11.02
C THR A 86 -7.46 -7.92 10.61
N ALA A 87 -7.06 -7.12 9.62
CA ALA A 87 -7.85 -6.04 9.04
C ALA A 87 -7.93 -6.23 7.52
N SER A 88 -8.52 -7.35 7.09
CA SER A 88 -8.69 -7.63 5.66
C SER A 88 -9.55 -6.54 5.02
N SER A 89 -9.18 -6.11 3.82
CA SER A 89 -9.89 -5.08 3.10
C SER A 89 -9.66 -5.15 1.60
N THR A 90 -10.57 -4.58 0.84
CA THR A 90 -10.43 -4.41 -0.61
C THR A 90 -10.79 -2.99 -0.96
N GLY A 91 -10.08 -2.39 -1.89
CA GLY A 91 -10.34 -1.02 -2.29
C GLY A 91 -9.85 -0.72 -3.68
N SER A 92 -10.20 0.47 -4.15
CA SER A 92 -9.67 1.02 -5.38
C SER A 92 -9.51 2.52 -5.23
N GLY A 93 -8.68 3.09 -6.08
CA GLY A 93 -8.45 4.51 -6.09
C GLY A 93 -7.78 4.98 -7.36
N GLU A 94 -7.60 6.28 -7.41
CA GLU A 94 -6.90 6.98 -8.46
C GLU A 94 -6.01 8.08 -7.87
N ALA A 95 -4.94 8.40 -8.58
CA ALA A 95 -3.99 9.41 -8.17
C ALA A 95 -3.54 10.26 -9.36
N ASP A 96 -3.34 11.54 -9.09
CA ASP A 96 -2.58 12.46 -9.92
C ASP A 96 -1.28 12.79 -9.19
N ILE A 97 -0.18 12.39 -9.79
CA ILE A 97 1.19 12.58 -9.33
C ILE A 97 1.99 13.49 -10.28
N SER A 98 1.34 14.14 -11.25
CA SER A 98 1.99 15.03 -12.21
C SER A 98 2.45 16.34 -11.54
N GLY A 99 1.67 16.83 -10.56
CA GLY A 99 1.95 18.05 -9.80
C GLY A 99 3.08 17.95 -8.78
N GLU A 100 3.33 19.06 -8.08
CA GLU A 100 4.25 19.12 -6.92
C GLU A 100 3.64 18.44 -5.68
N GLN A 101 2.31 18.48 -5.58
CA GLN A 101 1.56 17.78 -4.55
C GLN A 101 0.73 16.69 -5.21
N VAL A 102 0.71 15.52 -4.59
CA VAL A 102 -0.11 14.41 -5.07
C VAL A 102 -1.56 14.64 -4.67
N ALA A 103 -2.45 14.44 -5.63
CA ALA A 103 -3.88 14.29 -5.37
C ALA A 103 -4.23 12.81 -5.46
N SER A 104 -5.06 12.31 -4.55
CA SER A 104 -5.56 10.94 -4.63
C SER A 104 -6.96 10.81 -4.05
N LYS A 105 -7.70 9.83 -4.53
CA LYS A 105 -8.98 9.41 -3.97
C LYS A 105 -9.00 7.91 -3.86
N VAL A 106 -9.35 7.41 -2.68
CA VAL A 106 -9.36 5.98 -2.36
C VAL A 106 -10.65 5.63 -1.66
N THR A 107 -11.25 4.52 -2.06
CA THR A 107 -12.36 3.89 -1.36
C THR A 107 -11.97 2.46 -1.00
N GLN A 108 -12.11 2.10 0.27
CA GLN A 108 -11.75 0.80 0.79
C GLN A 108 -12.84 0.24 1.70
N GLU A 109 -13.22 -1.01 1.46
CA GLU A 109 -14.11 -1.77 2.32
C GLU A 109 -13.28 -2.55 3.33
N VAL A 110 -13.33 -2.14 4.60
CA VAL A 110 -12.58 -2.77 5.68
C VAL A 110 -13.48 -3.74 6.44
N GLN A 111 -13.06 -5.00 6.54
CA GLN A 111 -13.81 -6.01 7.25
C GLN A 111 -14.03 -5.60 8.72
N GLY A 112 -15.29 -5.47 9.12
CA GLY A 112 -15.69 -5.09 10.48
C GLY A 112 -15.76 -3.58 10.76
N ALA A 113 -15.18 -2.74 9.89
CA ALA A 113 -15.25 -1.27 10.01
C ALA A 113 -16.11 -0.60 8.92
N GLY A 114 -16.39 -1.32 7.82
CA GLY A 114 -17.19 -0.85 6.70
C GLY A 114 -16.39 0.01 5.72
N SER A 115 -17.11 0.81 4.94
CA SER A 115 -16.53 1.68 3.92
C SER A 115 -15.73 2.83 4.53
N VAL A 116 -14.52 3.01 4.02
CA VAL A 116 -13.62 4.13 4.32
C VAL A 116 -13.28 4.82 3.01
N GLU A 117 -13.57 6.12 2.94
CA GLU A 117 -13.19 6.96 1.81
C GLU A 117 -12.13 7.96 2.26
N ALA A 118 -11.08 8.13 1.46
CA ALA A 118 -10.01 9.09 1.69
C ALA A 118 -9.74 9.92 0.43
N ILE A 119 -9.53 11.22 0.60
CA ILE A 119 -9.07 12.12 -0.45
C ILE A 119 -7.87 12.90 0.07
N VAL A 120 -6.80 12.94 -0.71
CA VAL A 120 -5.69 13.87 -0.54
C VAL A 120 -5.78 14.88 -1.66
N LEU A 121 -5.87 16.17 -1.33
CA LEU A 121 -5.93 17.25 -2.31
C LEU A 121 -5.42 18.54 -1.70
N ASP A 122 -4.53 19.25 -2.40
CA ASP A 122 -3.91 20.50 -1.96
C ASP A 122 -3.27 20.41 -0.56
N GLY A 123 -2.61 19.28 -0.25
CA GLY A 123 -1.96 19.03 1.03
C GLY A 123 -2.93 18.74 2.19
N LEU A 124 -4.23 18.66 1.91
CA LEU A 124 -5.28 18.40 2.90
C LEU A 124 -5.78 16.96 2.80
N PHE A 125 -6.07 16.37 3.95
CA PHE A 125 -6.65 15.04 4.05
C PHE A 125 -8.13 15.14 4.34
N TYR A 126 -8.94 14.41 3.59
CA TYR A 126 -10.36 14.25 3.84
C TYR A 126 -10.63 12.78 4.07
N LEU A 127 -11.20 12.44 5.23
CA LEU A 127 -11.52 11.07 5.61
C LEU A 127 -13.00 10.95 5.91
N LYS A 128 -13.66 9.95 5.35
CA LYS A 128 -15.04 9.64 5.66
C LYS A 128 -15.15 8.18 6.03
N SER A 129 -15.64 7.93 7.24
CA SER A 129 -16.04 6.59 7.66
C SER A 129 -17.15 6.71 8.69
N ALA A 130 -18.02 5.69 8.73
CA ALA A 130 -19.14 5.66 9.67
C ALA A 130 -18.68 5.76 11.13
N GLN A 131 -17.50 5.20 11.44
CA GLN A 131 -16.95 5.17 12.80
C GLN A 131 -16.27 6.47 13.23
N ILE A 132 -15.64 7.20 12.31
CA ILE A 132 -14.83 8.39 12.64
C ILE A 132 -15.64 9.67 12.49
N SER A 133 -16.40 9.80 11.41
CA SER A 133 -17.05 11.06 11.02
C SER A 133 -18.53 10.89 10.67
N GLY A 134 -19.06 9.67 10.80
CA GLY A 134 -20.43 9.33 10.41
C GLY A 134 -20.61 9.53 8.92
N GLU A 135 -21.59 10.35 8.54
CA GLU A 135 -21.87 10.66 7.13
C GLU A 135 -21.07 11.84 6.58
N LYS A 136 -20.30 12.54 7.43
CA LYS A 136 -19.52 13.72 7.03
C LYS A 136 -18.09 13.35 6.67
N TRP A 137 -17.48 14.17 5.84
CA TRP A 137 -16.04 14.18 5.61
C TRP A 137 -15.33 14.92 6.74
N LEU A 138 -14.33 14.30 7.34
CA LEU A 138 -13.42 14.92 8.27
C LEU A 138 -12.24 15.51 7.50
N LYS A 139 -12.13 16.83 7.49
CA LYS A 139 -10.99 17.56 6.94
C LYS A 139 -9.89 17.68 7.98
N VAL A 140 -8.69 17.26 7.61
CA VAL A 140 -7.48 17.28 8.43
C VAL A 140 -6.38 18.00 7.68
N ASP A 141 -5.78 18.97 8.37
CA ASP A 141 -4.58 19.67 7.90
C ASP A 141 -3.36 19.01 8.60
N PRO A 142 -2.53 18.25 7.87
CA PRO A 142 -1.37 17.56 8.44
C PRO A 142 -0.24 18.51 8.87
N GLU A 143 -0.30 19.80 8.53
CA GLU A 143 0.64 20.81 9.00
C GLU A 143 0.22 21.46 10.33
N ALA A 144 -1.02 21.22 10.77
CA ALA A 144 -1.52 21.76 12.03
C ALA A 144 -0.68 21.26 13.22
N LYS A 145 -0.45 22.15 14.18
CA LYS A 145 0.44 21.88 15.33
C LYS A 145 -0.26 21.20 16.51
N ASP A 146 -1.58 21.04 16.43
CA ASP A 146 -2.42 20.43 17.45
C ASP A 146 -3.52 19.55 16.86
N GLY A 147 -4.23 18.83 17.75
CA GLY A 147 -5.36 17.98 17.39
C GLY A 147 -5.01 16.83 16.44
N LEU A 148 -5.99 16.47 15.60
CA LEU A 148 -5.85 15.38 14.65
C LEU A 148 -4.83 15.68 13.54
N GLY A 149 -4.64 16.96 13.20
CA GLY A 149 -3.65 17.38 12.22
C GLY A 149 -2.22 17.10 12.65
N ALA A 150 -1.88 17.42 13.90
CA ALA A 150 -0.57 17.05 14.46
C ALA A 150 -0.35 15.53 14.49
N LEU A 151 -1.39 14.75 14.80
CA LEU A 151 -1.32 13.30 14.77
C LEU A 151 -1.07 12.78 13.35
N VAL A 152 -1.89 13.19 12.38
CA VAL A 152 -1.73 12.78 10.99
C VAL A 152 -0.37 13.20 10.43
N GLY A 153 0.06 14.44 10.70
CA GLY A 153 1.41 14.90 10.35
C GLY A 153 2.52 14.03 10.95
N SER A 154 2.39 13.63 12.22
CA SER A 154 3.37 12.76 12.90
C SER A 154 3.40 11.31 12.40
N LEU A 155 2.38 10.88 11.66
CA LEU A 155 2.29 9.55 11.05
C LEU A 155 2.77 9.54 9.60
N GLY A 156 3.34 10.63 9.11
CA GLY A 156 3.69 10.77 7.69
C GLY A 156 2.53 11.25 6.82
N GLY A 157 1.55 11.99 7.37
CA GLY A 157 0.52 12.64 6.56
C GLY A 157 1.09 13.62 5.53
N ASN A 158 2.32 14.12 5.73
CA ASN A 158 3.02 14.95 4.74
C ASN A 158 3.98 14.13 3.86
N SER A 159 3.80 12.80 3.77
CA SER A 159 4.64 11.96 2.94
C SER A 159 4.43 12.32 1.47
N ASP A 160 5.41 13.01 0.92
CA ASP A 160 5.53 13.23 -0.51
C ASP A 160 5.73 11.86 -1.19
N PRO A 161 4.87 11.44 -2.13
CA PRO A 161 5.04 10.19 -2.86
C PRO A 161 6.36 10.10 -3.63
N ALA A 162 6.99 11.22 -3.97
CA ALA A 162 8.36 11.24 -4.45
C ALA A 162 9.35 10.71 -3.41
N LYS A 163 9.15 11.00 -2.13
CA LYS A 163 9.95 10.43 -1.04
C LYS A 163 9.68 8.95 -0.85
N LEU A 164 8.43 8.50 -0.96
CA LEU A 164 8.08 7.08 -0.86
C LEU A 164 8.73 6.25 -1.98
N LEU A 165 8.82 6.79 -3.19
CA LEU A 165 9.51 6.14 -4.30
C LEU A 165 11.05 6.25 -4.17
N GLN A 166 11.57 7.35 -3.60
CA GLN A 166 12.99 7.46 -3.25
C GLN A 166 13.42 6.49 -2.14
N VAL A 167 12.51 6.06 -1.24
CA VAL A 167 12.82 5.00 -0.27
C VAL A 167 13.30 3.74 -0.99
N MET A 168 12.81 3.45 -2.20
CA MET A 168 13.28 2.30 -2.98
C MET A 168 14.78 2.38 -3.34
N ASN A 169 15.35 3.58 -3.45
CA ASN A 169 16.80 3.74 -3.65
C ASN A 169 17.62 3.34 -2.42
N GLN A 170 16.98 3.21 -1.25
CA GLN A 170 17.59 2.73 -0.03
C GLN A 170 17.49 1.21 0.11
N ALA A 171 16.99 0.50 -0.93
CA ALA A 171 16.93 -0.96 -0.94
C ALA A 171 18.30 -1.56 -0.63
N SER A 172 18.34 -2.47 0.33
CA SER A 172 19.54 -3.27 0.59
C SER A 172 19.78 -4.28 -0.53
N GLU A 173 18.71 -4.75 -1.17
CA GLU A 173 18.74 -5.76 -2.24
C GLU A 173 17.61 -5.51 -3.26
N VAL A 174 17.93 -5.74 -4.53
CA VAL A 174 16.98 -5.80 -5.65
C VAL A 174 17.40 -6.99 -6.50
N THR A 175 16.52 -7.99 -6.60
CA THR A 175 16.80 -9.26 -7.27
C THR A 175 15.76 -9.49 -8.35
N ASP A 176 16.22 -9.67 -9.58
CA ASP A 176 15.39 -10.07 -10.72
C ASP A 176 15.01 -11.56 -10.58
N GLU A 177 13.72 -11.85 -10.50
CA GLU A 177 13.16 -13.20 -10.38
C GLU A 177 12.57 -13.73 -11.70
N GLY A 178 12.76 -12.99 -12.80
CA GLY A 178 12.33 -13.35 -14.14
C GLY A 178 10.97 -12.79 -14.55
N THR A 179 10.55 -13.16 -15.76
CA THR A 179 9.35 -12.63 -16.41
C THR A 179 8.08 -13.30 -15.93
N GLU A 180 7.05 -12.50 -15.65
CA GLU A 180 5.68 -12.93 -15.33
C GLU A 180 4.68 -11.99 -16.01
N GLU A 181 3.51 -12.51 -16.41
CA GLU A 181 2.45 -11.68 -16.97
C GLU A 181 1.52 -11.17 -15.86
N VAL A 182 1.26 -9.85 -15.86
CA VAL A 182 0.29 -9.22 -14.94
C VAL A 182 -0.76 -8.49 -15.78
N GLY A 183 -2.00 -8.99 -15.74
CA GLY A 183 -3.11 -8.34 -16.44
C GLY A 183 -2.95 -8.26 -17.96
N GLY A 184 -2.27 -9.24 -18.58
CA GLY A 184 -1.98 -9.24 -20.02
C GLY A 184 -0.75 -8.41 -20.43
N VAL A 185 -0.02 -7.84 -19.46
CA VAL A 185 1.22 -7.10 -19.70
C VAL A 185 2.40 -7.94 -19.26
N GLU A 186 3.40 -8.09 -20.11
CA GLU A 186 4.67 -8.73 -19.77
C GLU A 186 5.42 -7.85 -18.74
N THR A 187 5.84 -8.46 -17.63
CA THR A 187 6.56 -7.77 -16.57
C THR A 187 7.75 -8.60 -16.10
N THR A 188 8.74 -7.96 -15.52
CA THR A 188 9.80 -8.61 -14.75
C THR A 188 9.48 -8.50 -13.27
N LYS A 189 9.49 -9.62 -12.56
CA LYS A 189 9.31 -9.66 -11.11
C LYS A 189 10.64 -9.32 -10.44
N TYR A 190 10.63 -8.32 -9.57
CA TYR A 190 11.73 -7.94 -8.71
C TYR A 190 11.39 -8.19 -7.25
N HIS A 191 12.27 -8.90 -6.55
CA HIS A 191 12.25 -8.97 -5.09
C HIS A 191 13.12 -7.84 -4.52
N VAL A 192 12.51 -6.98 -3.71
CA VAL A 192 13.11 -5.76 -3.17
C VAL A 192 13.11 -5.83 -1.66
N VAL A 193 14.29 -5.66 -1.05
CA VAL A 193 14.46 -5.68 0.40
C VAL A 193 14.88 -4.31 0.88
N LEU A 194 14.11 -3.73 1.79
CA LEU A 194 14.35 -2.42 2.40
C LEU A 194 14.65 -2.56 3.88
N PRO A 195 15.75 -1.97 4.40
CA PRO A 195 15.96 -1.89 5.84
C PRO A 195 14.88 -1.00 6.47
N ARG A 196 14.40 -1.32 7.67
CA ARG A 196 13.35 -0.53 8.34
C ARG A 196 13.71 0.95 8.49
N GLU A 197 15.00 1.26 8.60
CA GLU A 197 15.52 2.62 8.73
C GLU A 197 15.20 3.48 7.50
N ALA A 198 15.02 2.85 6.32
CA ALA A 198 14.60 3.53 5.09
C ALA A 198 13.20 4.16 5.23
N PHE A 199 12.34 3.62 6.12
CA PHE A 199 11.00 4.16 6.34
C PHE A 199 10.94 5.29 7.37
N ALA A 200 12.04 5.61 8.06
CA ALA A 200 12.03 6.63 9.12
C ALA A 200 11.59 8.00 8.61
N GLU A 201 12.13 8.42 7.46
CA GLU A 201 11.81 9.73 6.85
C GLU A 201 10.37 9.80 6.33
N THR A 202 9.81 8.65 5.91
CA THR A 202 8.43 8.56 5.42
C THR A 202 7.44 8.51 6.58
N LEU A 203 7.75 7.79 7.65
CA LEU A 203 6.88 7.63 8.82
C LEU A 203 6.99 8.78 9.84
N GLY A 204 7.52 9.93 9.42
CA GLY A 204 7.54 11.16 10.22
C GLY A 204 8.50 11.12 11.42
N ASP A 205 9.61 10.40 11.32
CA ASP A 205 10.60 10.22 12.41
C ASP A 205 9.97 9.76 13.73
N ASN A 206 8.94 8.91 13.66
CA ASN A 206 8.33 8.33 14.86
C ASN A 206 9.01 7.00 15.22
N PRO A 207 9.98 6.99 16.16
CA PRO A 207 10.78 5.80 16.45
C PRO A 207 9.94 4.65 17.00
N GLN A 208 8.76 4.91 17.57
CA GLN A 208 7.88 3.84 18.05
C GLN A 208 7.29 3.05 16.89
N ILE A 209 6.90 3.71 15.79
CA ILE A 209 6.32 3.06 14.62
C ILE A 209 7.41 2.31 13.84
N THR A 210 8.56 2.95 13.62
CA THR A 210 9.69 2.30 12.95
C THR A 210 10.19 1.08 13.73
N GLN A 211 10.13 1.09 15.06
CA GLN A 211 10.49 -0.07 15.90
C GLN A 211 9.46 -1.21 15.86
N MET A 212 8.23 -0.95 15.42
CA MET A 212 7.21 -1.99 15.24
C MET A 212 7.35 -2.73 13.90
N LEU A 213 8.12 -2.17 12.95
CA LEU A 213 8.46 -2.84 11.72
C LEU A 213 9.47 -3.97 11.97
N PRO A 214 9.45 -5.04 11.16
CA PRO A 214 10.55 -6.01 11.10
C PRO A 214 11.87 -5.30 10.73
N GLU A 215 13.01 -5.97 10.96
CA GLU A 215 14.33 -5.40 10.62
C GLU A 215 14.45 -5.03 9.13
N THR A 216 13.84 -5.86 8.28
CA THR A 216 13.70 -5.63 6.85
C THR A 216 12.24 -5.75 6.42
N VAL A 217 11.86 -4.94 5.45
CA VAL A 217 10.57 -5.01 4.78
C VAL A 217 10.81 -5.46 3.34
N GLU A 218 10.09 -6.49 2.92
CA GLU A 218 10.26 -7.13 1.62
C GLU A 218 9.04 -6.85 0.73
N PHE A 219 9.31 -6.56 -0.53
CA PHE A 219 8.32 -6.33 -1.57
C PHE A 219 8.63 -7.17 -2.79
N ASP A 220 7.59 -7.73 -3.39
CA ASP A 220 7.65 -8.21 -4.76
C ASP A 220 7.01 -7.15 -5.66
N MET A 221 7.72 -6.72 -6.70
CA MET A 221 7.30 -5.69 -7.63
C MET A 221 7.39 -6.20 -9.06
N TRP A 222 6.28 -6.17 -9.78
CA TRP A 222 6.22 -6.56 -11.19
C TRP A 222 6.28 -5.29 -12.02
N VAL A 223 7.37 -5.12 -12.76
CA VAL A 223 7.66 -3.91 -13.52
C VAL A 223 7.65 -4.22 -15.01
N ASP A 224 6.96 -3.41 -15.80
CA ASP A 224 6.88 -3.61 -17.26
C ASP A 224 8.09 -2.98 -17.99
N GLY A 225 8.07 -3.07 -19.33
CA GLY A 225 9.11 -2.48 -20.19
C GLY A 225 9.17 -0.94 -20.20
N GLU A 226 8.21 -0.26 -19.59
CA GLU A 226 8.16 1.20 -19.44
C GLU A 226 8.58 1.64 -18.02
N ASP A 227 9.11 0.72 -17.21
CA ASP A 227 9.45 0.90 -15.79
C ASP A 227 8.24 1.20 -14.89
N LEU A 228 7.02 0.92 -15.37
CA LEU A 228 5.79 1.07 -14.60
C LEU A 228 5.53 -0.22 -13.81
N VAL A 229 5.46 -0.07 -12.49
CA VAL A 229 5.04 -1.13 -11.57
C VAL A 229 3.57 -1.47 -11.84
N ARG A 230 3.30 -2.67 -12.34
CA ARG A 230 1.93 -3.18 -12.59
C ARG A 230 1.32 -3.87 -11.38
N LYS A 231 2.16 -4.45 -10.53
CA LYS A 231 1.76 -5.10 -9.29
C LYS A 231 2.83 -4.92 -8.22
N GLN A 232 2.38 -4.73 -6.99
CA GLN A 232 3.21 -4.76 -5.80
C GLN A 232 2.57 -5.73 -4.79
N ALA A 233 3.36 -6.59 -4.18
CA ALA A 233 2.93 -7.44 -3.09
C ALA A 233 3.91 -7.35 -1.92
N SER A 234 3.39 -7.44 -0.70
CA SER A 234 4.22 -7.44 0.51
C SER A 234 3.53 -8.20 1.62
N GLU A 235 4.30 -8.89 2.45
CA GLU A 235 3.83 -9.49 3.68
C GLU A 235 4.54 -8.86 4.87
N LEU A 236 3.77 -8.25 5.77
CA LEU A 236 4.29 -7.58 6.95
C LEU A 236 3.74 -8.21 8.22
N THR A 237 4.62 -8.42 9.19
CA THR A 237 4.20 -8.81 10.55
C THR A 237 4.43 -7.64 11.49
N VAL A 238 3.36 -7.03 11.95
CA VAL A 238 3.40 -5.90 12.90
C VAL A 238 2.78 -6.34 14.21
N GLY A 239 3.52 -6.23 15.32
CA GLY A 239 3.01 -6.62 16.64
C GLY A 239 2.56 -8.09 16.74
N GLY A 240 3.15 -8.99 15.94
CA GLY A 240 2.80 -10.41 15.88
C GLY A 240 1.60 -10.73 14.97
N GLN A 241 1.05 -9.75 14.26
CA GLN A 241 -0.06 -9.93 13.33
C GLN A 241 0.44 -9.88 11.89
N LYS A 242 0.29 -10.99 11.15
CA LYS A 242 0.63 -11.05 9.72
C LYS A 242 -0.46 -10.37 8.89
N THR A 243 -0.02 -9.51 7.98
CA THR A 243 -0.84 -8.83 6.99
C THR A 243 -0.18 -9.02 5.64
N ALA A 244 -0.93 -9.46 4.64
CA ALA A 244 -0.47 -9.45 3.25
C ALA A 244 -1.21 -8.34 2.50
N SER A 245 -0.50 -7.59 1.67
CA SER A 245 -1.03 -6.53 0.83
C SER A 245 -0.66 -6.82 -0.62
N THR A 246 -1.58 -6.56 -1.53
CA THR A 246 -1.36 -6.57 -2.98
C THR A 246 -1.99 -5.31 -3.56
N ILE A 247 -1.23 -4.60 -4.37
CA ILE A 247 -1.69 -3.43 -5.12
C ILE A 247 -1.49 -3.73 -6.60
N LEU A 248 -2.56 -3.57 -7.39
CA LEU A 248 -2.50 -3.61 -8.85
C LEU A 248 -2.59 -2.19 -9.37
N TYR A 249 -1.71 -1.81 -10.28
CA TYR A 249 -1.70 -0.47 -10.89
C TYR A 249 -2.07 -0.55 -12.37
N SER A 250 -2.86 0.41 -12.83
CA SER A 250 -3.38 0.46 -14.19
C SER A 250 -3.75 1.90 -14.58
N GLY A 251 -4.26 2.10 -15.80
CA GLY A 251 -4.79 3.40 -16.24
C GLY A 251 -3.76 4.53 -16.20
N PHE A 252 -2.49 4.21 -16.45
CA PHE A 252 -1.41 5.20 -16.49
C PHE A 252 -1.68 6.25 -17.57
N GLY A 253 -1.65 7.53 -17.21
CA GLY A 253 -1.92 8.64 -18.13
C GLY A 253 -3.39 8.89 -18.45
N ASP A 254 -4.32 8.08 -17.94
CA ASP A 254 -5.76 8.34 -18.08
C ASP A 254 -6.17 9.55 -17.22
N PRO A 255 -7.11 10.41 -17.67
CA PRO A 255 -7.62 11.50 -16.83
C PRO A 255 -8.33 10.96 -15.58
N VAL A 256 -8.07 11.61 -14.44
CA VAL A 256 -8.69 11.31 -13.13
C VAL A 256 -9.45 12.54 -12.61
N GLU A 257 -10.45 12.35 -11.75
CA GLU A 257 -11.28 13.45 -11.22
C GLU A 257 -11.27 13.43 -9.68
N ILE A 258 -10.37 14.24 -9.12
CA ILE A 258 -10.16 14.32 -7.67
C ILE A 258 -10.58 15.70 -7.18
N GLU A 259 -11.77 15.76 -6.56
CA GLU A 259 -12.36 16.99 -6.04
C GLU A 259 -12.48 16.96 -4.51
N ALA A 260 -12.35 18.13 -3.88
CA ALA A 260 -12.63 18.26 -2.46
C ALA A 260 -14.11 17.98 -2.17
N PRO A 261 -14.45 17.32 -1.05
CA PRO A 261 -15.82 17.16 -0.64
C PRO A 261 -16.54 18.50 -0.45
N PRO A 262 -17.87 18.56 -0.70
CA PRO A 262 -18.64 19.78 -0.48
C PRO A 262 -18.49 20.30 0.96
N ALA A 263 -18.34 21.62 1.12
CA ALA A 263 -18.15 22.23 2.43
C ALA A 263 -19.28 21.92 3.42
N SER A 264 -20.53 21.76 2.93
CA SER A 264 -21.69 21.37 3.75
C SER A 264 -21.61 19.94 4.30
N GLN A 265 -20.83 19.08 3.64
CA GLN A 265 -20.58 17.70 4.04
C GLN A 265 -19.27 17.55 4.81
N THR A 266 -18.52 18.63 5.02
CA THR A 266 -17.19 18.61 5.64
C THR A 266 -17.24 19.15 7.07
N THR A 267 -16.43 18.57 7.95
CA THR A 267 -16.22 19.00 9.33
C THR A 267 -14.73 18.97 9.65
N THR A 268 -14.27 19.88 10.50
CA THR A 268 -12.91 19.84 11.10
C THR A 268 -12.91 19.24 12.50
N LYS A 269 -14.09 18.91 13.04
CA LYS A 269 -14.26 18.25 14.33
C LYS A 269 -14.51 16.76 14.10
N ALA A 270 -13.71 15.90 14.71
CA ALA A 270 -13.96 14.47 14.78
C ALA A 270 -15.00 14.18 15.88
N PRO A 271 -16.24 13.80 15.56
CA PRO A 271 -17.20 13.37 16.58
C PRO A 271 -16.73 12.02 17.14
N GLY A 272 -16.30 11.97 18.41
CA GLY A 272 -15.95 10.71 19.10
C GLY A 272 -14.50 10.58 19.57
N LEU A 273 -13.58 11.43 19.08
CA LEU A 273 -12.26 11.61 19.66
C LEU A 273 -12.32 12.85 20.56
N GLY A 274 -12.72 12.63 21.82
CA GLY A 274 -12.90 13.70 22.80
C GLY A 274 -11.64 14.56 22.98
N GLY A 275 -11.85 15.87 23.06
CA GLY A 275 -10.93 16.77 23.75
C GLY A 275 -11.09 16.65 25.26
#